data_AF-D6GTY2-F1
#
_entry.id   AF-D6GTY2-F1
#
_cell.length_a   1.000
_cell.length_b   1.000
_cell.length_c   1.000
_cell.angle_alpha   90.00
_cell.angle_beta   90.00
_cell.angle_gamma   90.00
#
_symmetry.space_group_name_H-M   'P 1'
#
loop_
_entity.id
_entity.type
_entity.pdbx_description
1 polymer ?
#
loop_
_entity_poly.entity_id
_entity_poly.type
_entity_poly.pdbx_seq_one_letter_code
_entity_poly.pdbx_strand_id
1 'polypeptide(L)'
;MYELEIQKLRTKGVETNNMVEMKKSAQCTRKKAGVKKKTALALFLSVCMLSMSGCIGSTDSSSDGSSTTGEVPVLAGVDYDEMFTGPNGERQKTDGKYATVTKDGLVRWDQENKQYEQTPQVMEMMKKVTVNGIPVSLPMQFEDITKINPDYKKLTSIDCKKIIKDGGMEDIEDKKTGYYFGNVMRIDEYKEDKNIFLSIYTPSITTLVLDIDLVREHIQGLSNEGFRSFCQSDIRVDGIGRGNTFNEMYEKFGIPESVYDDGSIGMRIIYYYENKEENKSYIIMFINNQSMKNPKSGKEEEVQKNIIQSVDVTVMEK
;
A
#
# COMPACT_ATOMS: atom_id res chain seq x y z
N MET A 1 9.40 35.44 -32.31
CA MET A 1 8.58 34.62 -33.24
C MET A 1 8.30 33.26 -32.62
N TYR A 2 7.54 33.22 -31.51
CA TYR A 2 7.17 31.98 -30.80
C TYR A 2 5.73 32.03 -30.27
N GLU A 3 4.85 32.77 -30.95
CA GLU A 3 3.42 32.92 -30.59
C GLU A 3 2.49 32.37 -31.71
N LEU A 4 3.04 31.77 -32.77
CA LEU A 4 2.29 31.36 -33.96
C LEU A 4 2.07 29.84 -34.10
N GLU A 5 2.60 29.02 -33.19
CA GLU A 5 2.42 27.56 -33.23
C GLU A 5 1.32 27.03 -32.30
N ILE A 6 0.89 27.79 -31.30
CA ILE A 6 -0.18 27.35 -30.36
C ILE A 6 -1.59 27.52 -30.97
N GLN A 7 -1.78 28.35 -32.01
CA GLN A 7 -3.07 28.52 -32.67
C GLN A 7 -3.40 27.47 -33.76
N LYS A 8 -2.46 26.60 -34.16
CA LYS A 8 -2.70 25.58 -35.19
C LYS A 8 -3.27 24.25 -34.69
N LEU A 9 -3.33 24.04 -33.37
CA LEU A 9 -3.87 22.81 -32.77
C LEU A 9 -5.32 22.94 -32.27
N ARG A 10 -5.94 24.13 -32.35
CA ARG A 10 -7.33 24.38 -31.89
C ARG A 10 -8.40 24.39 -32.98
N THR A 11 -8.07 24.06 -34.23
CA THR A 11 -9.02 24.17 -35.37
C THR A 11 -9.06 22.97 -36.30
N LYS A 12 -8.97 21.74 -35.76
CA LYS A 12 -9.42 20.54 -36.50
C LYS A 12 -10.14 19.54 -35.60
N GLY A 13 -11.47 19.49 -35.75
CA GLY A 13 -12.21 18.23 -35.65
C GLY A 13 -13.06 18.01 -34.41
N VAL A 14 -14.06 18.87 -34.17
CA VAL A 14 -15.34 18.38 -33.67
C VAL A 14 -16.07 17.84 -34.89
N GLU A 15 -16.37 16.54 -34.92
CA GLU A 15 -17.61 16.02 -35.52
C GLU A 15 -17.90 14.59 -35.05
N THR A 16 -19.14 14.43 -34.63
CA THR A 16 -19.85 13.25 -34.13
C THR A 16 -19.85 12.06 -35.11
N ASN A 17 -19.75 10.82 -34.60
CA ASN A 17 -20.80 9.79 -34.71
C ASN A 17 -20.29 8.36 -34.39
N ASN A 18 -21.25 7.54 -33.94
CA ASN A 18 -21.28 6.07 -33.93
C ASN A 18 -20.87 5.34 -32.63
N MET A 19 -21.85 5.26 -31.72
CA MET A 19 -22.27 3.98 -31.12
C MET A 19 -22.40 2.90 -32.22
N VAL A 20 -21.56 1.85 -32.21
CA VAL A 20 -21.91 0.46 -32.58
C VAL A 20 -20.93 -0.49 -31.88
N GLU A 21 -21.51 -1.42 -31.11
CA GLU A 21 -21.04 -2.76 -30.71
C GLU A 21 -19.54 -3.07 -30.59
N MET A 22 -19.13 -3.47 -29.38
CA MET A 22 -18.29 -4.66 -29.22
C MET A 22 -18.57 -5.35 -27.88
N LYS A 23 -19.65 -6.15 -27.86
CA LYS A 23 -19.78 -7.32 -26.97
C LYS A 23 -18.96 -8.46 -27.58
N LYS A 24 -18.30 -9.23 -26.69
CA LYS A 24 -17.67 -10.56 -26.88
C LYS A 24 -16.24 -10.60 -27.44
N SER A 25 -15.29 -10.95 -26.57
CA SER A 25 -14.38 -12.07 -26.80
C SER A 25 -13.67 -12.52 -25.52
N ALA A 26 -14.43 -13.17 -24.63
CA ALA A 26 -13.86 -14.13 -23.69
C ALA A 26 -14.08 -15.53 -24.28
N GLN A 27 -13.02 -16.18 -24.77
CA GLN A 27 -12.90 -17.64 -24.91
C GLN A 27 -11.43 -17.96 -25.26
N CYS A 28 -10.64 -18.47 -24.31
CA CYS A 28 -10.57 -19.88 -23.90
C CYS A 28 -9.81 -20.75 -24.91
N THR A 29 -8.53 -20.99 -24.65
CA THR A 29 -7.76 -22.11 -25.20
C THR A 29 -7.51 -23.14 -24.09
N ARG A 30 -8.43 -24.11 -23.99
CA ARG A 30 -8.21 -25.38 -23.28
C ARG A 30 -7.20 -26.23 -24.03
N LYS A 31 -6.09 -26.59 -23.39
CA LYS A 31 -5.30 -27.79 -23.78
C LYS A 31 -5.93 -29.03 -23.15
N LYS A 32 -6.27 -30.00 -24.00
CA LYS A 32 -6.65 -31.38 -23.64
C LYS A 32 -5.41 -32.16 -23.21
N ALA A 33 -5.53 -32.96 -22.15
CA ALA A 33 -4.73 -34.15 -21.93
C ALA A 33 -5.65 -35.28 -21.45
N GLY A 34 -5.34 -36.50 -21.89
CA GLY A 34 -6.27 -37.62 -22.05
C GLY A 34 -6.76 -38.28 -20.77
N VAL A 35 -7.98 -38.81 -20.88
CA VAL A 35 -8.64 -39.70 -19.93
C VAL A 35 -8.08 -41.12 -20.06
N LYS A 36 -7.76 -41.77 -18.93
CA LYS A 36 -8.01 -43.21 -18.73
C LYS A 36 -8.56 -43.48 -17.31
N LYS A 37 -9.84 -43.92 -17.31
CA LYS A 37 -10.62 -44.66 -16.31
C LYS A 37 -9.82 -45.86 -15.73
N LYS A 38 -10.00 -46.43 -14.53
CA LYS A 38 -11.06 -46.64 -13.51
C LYS A 38 -10.29 -47.06 -12.21
N THR A 39 -10.81 -46.93 -10.98
CA THR A 39 -11.50 -48.02 -10.23
C THR A 39 -11.95 -47.46 -8.87
N ALA A 40 -13.05 -47.98 -8.36
CA ALA A 40 -13.85 -47.51 -7.24
C ALA A 40 -13.41 -48.01 -5.85
N LEU A 41 -14.02 -47.39 -4.83
CA LEU A 41 -14.62 -48.00 -3.62
C LEU A 41 -13.80 -48.00 -2.31
N ALA A 42 -14.41 -47.39 -1.27
CA ALA A 42 -14.52 -47.78 0.15
C ALA A 42 -14.36 -46.54 1.06
N LEU A 43 -15.44 -45.91 1.55
CA LEU A 43 -16.12 -46.22 2.83
C LEU A 43 -15.17 -46.39 4.02
N PHE A 44 -15.08 -45.37 4.87
CA PHE A 44 -14.98 -45.55 6.33
C PHE A 44 -15.72 -44.41 7.04
N LEU A 45 -16.98 -44.70 7.40
CA LEU A 45 -17.64 -44.14 8.57
C LEU A 45 -16.94 -44.70 9.81
N SER A 46 -16.54 -43.85 10.74
CA SER A 46 -16.38 -44.23 12.14
C SER A 46 -17.11 -43.23 13.02
N VAL A 47 -18.11 -43.77 13.69
CA VAL A 47 -19.09 -43.17 14.59
C VAL A 47 -18.63 -43.42 16.04
N CYS A 48 -19.15 -42.59 16.95
CA CYS A 48 -19.14 -42.69 18.43
C CYS A 48 -17.90 -42.11 19.15
N MET A 49 -18.02 -41.31 20.22
CA MET A 49 -18.96 -41.32 21.35
C MET A 49 -19.25 -39.88 21.85
N LEU A 50 -20.52 -39.47 22.03
CA LEU A 50 -21.27 -39.36 23.31
C LEU A 50 -20.52 -38.57 24.41
N SER A 51 -21.04 -37.46 24.93
CA SER A 51 -22.28 -37.42 25.72
C SER A 51 -22.68 -35.98 26.13
N MET A 52 -23.99 -35.72 26.04
CA MET A 52 -24.91 -35.03 26.99
C MET A 52 -24.52 -33.62 27.52
N SER A 53 -25.38 -32.62 27.65
CA SER A 53 -26.84 -32.51 27.66
C SER A 53 -27.21 -31.02 27.86
N GLY A 54 -28.31 -30.55 27.28
CA GLY A 54 -28.91 -29.25 27.65
C GLY A 54 -29.81 -28.65 26.58
N CYS A 55 -31.05 -29.13 26.47
CA CYS A 55 -32.11 -28.48 25.69
C CYS A 55 -32.68 -27.28 26.45
N ILE A 56 -33.00 -26.20 25.72
CA ILE A 56 -34.06 -25.16 25.87
C ILE A 56 -33.58 -24.01 24.96
N GLY A 57 -34.29 -23.45 23.98
CA GLY A 57 -35.62 -23.57 23.41
C GLY A 57 -35.75 -22.43 22.39
N SER A 58 -36.08 -22.77 21.14
CA SER A 58 -36.66 -21.97 20.03
C SER A 58 -36.33 -20.48 19.85
N THR A 59 -35.69 -20.14 18.73
CA THR A 59 -36.29 -19.32 17.65
C THR A 59 -35.40 -19.34 16.40
N ASP A 60 -36.00 -19.69 15.27
CA ASP A 60 -35.34 -19.67 13.96
C ASP A 60 -35.03 -18.22 13.53
N SER A 61 -33.76 -17.94 13.28
CA SER A 61 -33.37 -16.86 12.37
C SER A 61 -32.14 -17.29 11.58
N SER A 62 -32.37 -17.66 10.33
CA SER A 62 -31.34 -17.87 9.32
C SER A 62 -30.46 -16.63 9.22
N SER A 63 -29.21 -16.72 9.66
CA SER A 63 -28.15 -15.82 9.24
C SER A 63 -27.06 -16.66 8.61
N ASP A 64 -26.77 -16.37 7.35
CA ASP A 64 -25.70 -17.00 6.59
C ASP A 64 -24.38 -16.77 7.34
N GLY A 65 -23.94 -17.82 8.02
CA GLY A 65 -22.66 -17.86 8.70
C GLY A 65 -21.52 -17.81 7.70
N SER A 66 -20.98 -16.62 7.47
CA SER A 66 -19.60 -16.44 7.02
C SER A 66 -18.81 -15.70 8.08
N SER A 67 -18.78 -16.28 9.27
CA SER A 67 -17.78 -15.96 10.30
C SER A 67 -16.60 -16.89 10.08
N THR A 68 -15.68 -16.49 9.20
CA THR A 68 -14.30 -16.98 9.35
C THR A 68 -13.74 -16.24 10.55
N THR A 69 -13.74 -16.91 11.70
CA THR A 69 -12.97 -16.52 12.88
C THR A 69 -11.48 -16.68 12.55
N GLY A 70 -10.96 -15.81 11.69
CA GLY A 70 -9.54 -15.47 11.72
C GLY A 70 -9.37 -14.43 12.83
N GLU A 71 -8.38 -14.60 13.70
CA GLU A 71 -8.02 -13.53 14.61
C GLU A 71 -7.67 -12.28 13.79
N VAL A 72 -8.30 -11.16 14.14
CA VAL A 72 -7.99 -9.86 13.50
C VAL A 72 -6.55 -9.52 13.85
N PRO A 73 -5.67 -9.27 12.86
CA PRO A 73 -4.26 -9.05 13.14
C PRO A 73 -4.10 -7.79 13.99
N VAL A 74 -3.38 -7.90 15.10
CA VAL A 74 -3.01 -6.74 15.91
C VAL A 74 -1.81 -6.07 15.24
N LEU A 75 -2.04 -4.88 14.68
CA LEU A 75 -1.03 -4.13 13.94
C LEU A 75 -0.58 -2.92 14.75
N ALA A 76 0.73 -2.68 14.79
CA ALA A 76 1.29 -1.52 15.50
C ALA A 76 0.72 -0.21 14.95
N GLY A 77 0.29 0.68 15.84
CA GLY A 77 -0.30 1.98 15.48
C GLY A 77 -1.71 1.90 14.89
N VAL A 78 -2.41 0.75 14.98
CA VAL A 78 -3.79 0.61 14.49
C VAL A 78 -4.76 0.40 15.64
N ASP A 79 -5.62 1.38 15.86
CA ASP A 79 -6.89 1.21 16.54
C ASP A 79 -7.99 1.11 15.47
N TYR A 80 -8.48 -0.10 15.24
CA TYR A 80 -9.49 -0.35 14.21
C TYR A 80 -10.82 0.35 14.50
N ASP A 81 -11.18 0.56 15.76
CA ASP A 81 -12.43 1.25 16.08
C ASP A 81 -12.28 2.74 15.79
N GLU A 82 -11.18 3.37 16.23
CA GLU A 82 -10.84 4.75 15.86
C GLU A 82 -10.83 4.96 14.34
N MET A 83 -10.31 3.97 13.59
CA MET A 83 -10.07 4.09 12.17
C MET A 83 -11.31 3.91 11.28
N PHE A 84 -12.33 3.15 11.73
CA PHE A 84 -13.53 2.86 10.93
C PHE A 84 -14.82 3.40 11.54
N THR A 85 -14.94 3.39 12.86
CA THR A 85 -16.22 3.64 13.54
C THR A 85 -16.17 4.73 14.60
N GLY A 86 -15.00 5.21 15.01
CA GLY A 86 -14.78 6.22 16.06
C GLY A 86 -15.26 5.79 17.47
N PRO A 87 -15.05 6.63 18.51
CA PRO A 87 -15.48 6.32 19.87
C PRO A 87 -16.99 6.07 19.94
N ASN A 88 -17.40 5.00 20.62
CA ASN A 88 -18.80 4.59 20.78
C ASN A 88 -19.52 4.13 19.49
N GLY A 89 -18.79 3.90 18.40
CA GLY A 89 -19.36 3.47 17.13
C GLY A 89 -19.89 4.60 16.24
N GLU A 90 -19.58 5.86 16.60
CA GLU A 90 -19.83 7.04 15.76
C GLU A 90 -18.53 7.61 15.19
N ARG A 91 -18.53 7.94 13.89
CA ARG A 91 -17.38 8.56 13.23
C ARG A 91 -16.90 9.79 13.99
N GLN A 92 -15.59 9.95 14.09
CA GLN A 92 -15.03 11.09 14.78
C GLN A 92 -15.34 12.38 14.03
N LYS A 93 -15.65 13.42 14.80
CA LYS A 93 -15.80 14.77 14.27
C LYS A 93 -14.45 15.25 13.76
N THR A 94 -14.47 16.03 12.67
CA THR A 94 -13.27 16.65 12.09
C THR A 94 -12.92 17.94 12.85
N ASP A 95 -12.63 17.79 14.14
CA ASP A 95 -12.22 18.87 15.06
C ASP A 95 -10.97 18.45 15.86
N GLY A 96 -10.40 19.40 16.62
CA GLY A 96 -9.19 19.16 17.39
C GLY A 96 -8.04 18.62 16.53
N LYS A 97 -7.44 17.50 16.94
CA LYS A 97 -6.36 16.85 16.17
C LYS A 97 -6.81 16.27 14.82
N TYR A 98 -8.10 15.99 14.64
CA TYR A 98 -8.68 15.51 13.37
C TYR A 98 -9.19 16.65 12.48
N ALA A 99 -8.97 17.91 12.88
CA ALA A 99 -9.41 19.07 12.11
C ALA A 99 -8.87 19.05 10.68
N THR A 100 -9.69 19.46 9.73
CA THR A 100 -9.32 19.52 8.31
C THR A 100 -8.38 20.68 7.98
N VAL A 101 -8.16 21.59 8.92
CA VAL A 101 -7.33 22.77 8.77
C VAL A 101 -6.33 22.80 9.92
N THR A 102 -5.09 23.17 9.63
CA THR A 102 -4.06 23.37 10.64
C THR A 102 -4.45 24.47 11.62
N LYS A 103 -3.88 24.42 12.83
CA LYS A 103 -4.19 25.37 13.91
C LYS A 103 -3.90 26.84 13.53
N ASP A 104 -2.92 27.06 12.68
CA ASP A 104 -2.54 28.38 12.15
C ASP A 104 -3.29 28.77 10.85
N GLY A 105 -4.12 27.88 10.31
CA GLY A 105 -4.92 28.12 9.11
C GLY A 105 -4.14 28.06 7.79
N LEU A 106 -2.86 27.67 7.79
CA LEU A 106 -2.00 27.71 6.61
C LEU A 106 -2.21 26.54 5.65
N VAL A 107 -2.61 25.38 6.17
CA VAL A 107 -2.82 24.17 5.36
C VAL A 107 -4.22 23.60 5.61
N ARG A 108 -4.87 23.23 4.51
CA ARG A 108 -6.12 22.46 4.52
C ARG A 108 -5.87 21.08 3.93
N TRP A 109 -6.36 20.05 4.60
CA TRP A 109 -6.19 18.66 4.16
C TRP A 109 -7.20 18.25 3.08
N ASP A 110 -8.34 18.94 2.99
CA ASP A 110 -9.42 18.66 2.01
C ASP A 110 -9.37 19.52 0.75
N GLN A 111 -8.26 20.25 0.53
CA GLN A 111 -8.15 21.14 -0.62
C GLN A 111 -7.69 20.39 -1.86
N GLU A 112 -8.15 20.86 -3.02
CA GLU A 112 -7.68 20.34 -4.30
C GLU A 112 -6.23 20.76 -4.54
N ASN A 113 -5.35 19.76 -4.67
CA ASN A 113 -4.01 19.79 -5.25
C ASN A 113 -3.24 21.09 -5.01
N LYS A 114 -2.66 21.21 -3.83
CA LYS A 114 -1.89 22.37 -3.41
C LYS A 114 -0.41 22.03 -3.34
N GLN A 115 0.41 22.85 -4.01
CA GLN A 115 1.86 22.87 -3.86
C GLN A 115 2.31 24.06 -3.01
N TYR A 116 3.37 23.84 -2.27
CA TYR A 116 4.07 24.73 -1.36
C TYR A 116 5.59 24.61 -1.64
N GLU A 117 6.41 25.30 -0.85
CA GLU A 117 7.86 25.26 -1.01
C GLU A 117 8.47 23.99 -0.39
N GLN A 118 9.39 23.35 -1.11
CA GLN A 118 10.24 22.30 -0.56
C GLN A 118 11.21 22.85 0.50
N THR A 119 11.58 22.01 1.47
CA THR A 119 12.47 22.39 2.57
C THR A 119 13.62 21.40 2.75
N PRO A 120 14.88 21.84 2.98
CA PRO A 120 16.00 20.94 3.26
C PRO A 120 15.80 20.09 4.53
N GLN A 121 14.86 20.46 5.40
CA GLN A 121 14.51 19.69 6.60
C GLN A 121 14.12 18.24 6.28
N VAL A 122 13.61 17.96 5.07
CA VAL A 122 13.24 16.59 4.66
C VAL A 122 14.44 15.63 4.74
N MET A 123 15.66 16.10 4.50
CA MET A 123 16.87 15.28 4.70
C MET A 123 17.06 14.85 6.15
N GLU A 124 16.82 15.75 7.10
CA GLU A 124 16.91 15.44 8.54
C GLU A 124 15.76 14.53 9.00
N MET A 125 14.57 14.69 8.41
CA MET A 125 13.45 13.77 8.64
C MET A 125 13.82 12.35 8.18
N MET A 126 14.45 12.23 7.01
CA MET A 126 14.82 10.96 6.42
C MET A 126 15.88 10.20 7.25
N LYS A 127 16.70 10.89 8.04
CA LYS A 127 17.63 10.25 8.98
C LYS A 127 16.94 9.59 10.18
N LYS A 128 15.66 9.89 10.43
CA LYS A 128 14.89 9.43 11.59
C LYS A 128 13.81 8.41 11.23
N VAL A 129 13.99 7.72 10.10
CA VAL A 129 13.04 6.70 9.67
C VAL A 129 13.29 5.39 10.39
N THR A 130 12.20 4.77 10.81
CA THR A 130 12.20 3.44 11.42
C THR A 130 11.18 2.54 10.76
N VAL A 131 11.49 1.25 10.66
CA VAL A 131 10.55 0.18 10.30
C VAL A 131 10.43 -0.76 11.48
N ASN A 132 9.22 -0.93 12.02
CA ASN A 132 8.96 -1.70 13.24
C ASN A 132 9.85 -1.25 14.42
N GLY A 133 10.12 0.05 14.52
CA GLY A 133 11.01 0.65 15.53
C GLY A 133 12.51 0.48 15.25
N ILE A 134 12.90 -0.21 14.18
CA ILE A 134 14.31 -0.41 13.79
C ILE A 134 14.73 0.74 12.88
N PRO A 135 15.78 1.51 13.22
CA PRO A 135 16.28 2.58 12.35
C PRO A 135 16.75 2.04 10.99
N VAL A 136 16.41 2.75 9.93
CA VAL A 136 16.83 2.45 8.56
C VAL A 136 17.42 3.69 7.90
N SER A 137 18.23 3.48 6.86
CA SER A 137 18.80 4.54 6.04
C SER A 137 18.62 4.17 4.59
N LEU A 138 18.22 5.11 3.75
CA LEU A 138 18.01 4.90 2.32
C LEU A 138 18.98 5.76 1.48
N PRO A 139 19.41 5.27 0.31
CA PRO A 139 19.20 3.91 -0.19
C PRO A 139 19.95 2.85 0.65
N MET A 140 19.51 1.59 0.59
CA MET A 140 20.13 0.46 1.31
C MET A 140 20.37 -0.76 0.44
N GLN A 141 21.38 -1.55 0.79
CA GLN A 141 21.68 -2.81 0.11
C GLN A 141 20.69 -3.90 0.53
N PHE A 142 20.52 -4.94 -0.30
CA PHE A 142 19.61 -6.05 -0.01
C PHE A 142 19.97 -6.78 1.28
N GLU A 143 21.24 -6.82 1.69
CA GLU A 143 21.68 -7.44 2.93
C GLU A 143 21.18 -6.64 4.15
N ASP A 144 21.09 -5.32 4.05
CA ASP A 144 20.72 -4.45 5.17
C ASP A 144 19.27 -4.64 5.60
N ILE A 145 18.39 -5.10 4.70
CA ILE A 145 16.99 -5.37 5.02
C ILE A 145 16.84 -6.49 6.06
N THR A 146 17.85 -7.35 6.20
CA THR A 146 17.87 -8.42 7.21
C THR A 146 17.98 -7.88 8.64
N LYS A 147 18.38 -6.62 8.80
CA LYS A 147 18.32 -5.91 10.10
C LYS A 147 16.88 -5.65 10.53
N ILE A 148 15.97 -5.44 9.58
CA ILE A 148 14.53 -5.30 9.83
C ILE A 148 13.94 -6.67 10.16
N ASN A 149 14.24 -7.66 9.32
CA ASN A 149 13.83 -9.05 9.53
C ASN A 149 14.82 -10.04 8.89
N PRO A 150 15.50 -10.90 9.68
CA PRO A 150 16.46 -11.88 9.17
C PRO A 150 15.91 -12.85 8.11
N ASP A 151 14.59 -13.08 8.11
CA ASP A 151 13.93 -13.97 7.15
C ASP A 151 13.89 -13.39 5.72
N TYR A 152 14.21 -12.11 5.55
CA TYR A 152 14.28 -11.46 4.23
C TYR A 152 15.58 -11.72 3.47
N LYS A 153 16.44 -12.60 3.98
CA LYS A 153 17.73 -12.96 3.34
C LYS A 153 17.59 -13.43 1.89
N LYS A 154 16.42 -13.92 1.46
CA LYS A 154 16.19 -14.30 0.06
C LYS A 154 16.29 -13.12 -0.92
N LEU A 155 16.09 -11.88 -0.47
CA LEU A 155 16.24 -10.70 -1.31
C LEU A 155 17.67 -10.50 -1.81
N THR A 156 18.69 -11.00 -1.11
CA THR A 156 20.09 -10.93 -1.57
C THR A 156 20.37 -11.82 -2.80
N SER A 157 19.37 -12.61 -3.24
CA SER A 157 19.47 -13.42 -4.46
C SER A 157 18.86 -12.75 -5.69
N ILE A 158 18.33 -11.54 -5.55
CA ILE A 158 17.79 -10.76 -6.66
C ILE A 158 18.90 -10.41 -7.64
N ASP A 159 18.68 -10.72 -8.92
CA ASP A 159 19.55 -10.36 -10.03
C ASP A 159 18.88 -9.24 -10.83
N CYS A 160 19.18 -7.99 -10.47
CA CYS A 160 18.61 -6.80 -11.11
C CYS A 160 18.90 -6.76 -12.62
N LYS A 161 20.09 -7.20 -13.05
CA LYS A 161 20.46 -7.24 -14.48
C LYS A 161 19.60 -8.23 -15.24
N LYS A 162 19.34 -9.40 -14.66
CA LYS A 162 18.41 -10.38 -15.23
C LYS A 162 16.99 -9.81 -15.31
N ILE A 163 16.50 -9.15 -14.25
CA ILE A 163 15.17 -8.52 -14.25
C ILE A 163 15.05 -7.49 -15.39
N ILE A 164 16.05 -6.63 -15.55
CA ILE A 164 16.11 -5.65 -16.63
C ILE A 164 16.05 -6.34 -18.00
N LYS A 165 16.84 -7.41 -18.18
CA LYS A 165 16.93 -8.15 -19.44
C LYS A 165 15.63 -8.88 -19.78
N ASP A 166 15.01 -9.49 -18.78
CA ASP A 166 13.84 -10.35 -18.93
C ASP A 166 12.53 -9.53 -18.91
N GLY A 167 12.60 -8.24 -18.56
CA GLY A 167 11.44 -7.35 -18.52
C GLY A 167 10.53 -7.57 -17.31
N GLY A 168 11.02 -8.25 -16.27
CA GLY A 168 10.25 -8.56 -15.08
C GLY A 168 10.98 -9.49 -14.12
N MET A 169 10.35 -9.74 -12.97
CA MET A 169 10.86 -10.61 -11.92
C MET A 169 9.91 -11.78 -11.71
N GLU A 170 10.45 -12.98 -11.51
CA GLU A 170 9.68 -14.12 -11.00
C GLU A 170 9.52 -14.02 -9.49
N ASP A 171 8.34 -14.37 -8.98
CA ASP A 171 8.10 -14.39 -7.54
C ASP A 171 9.07 -15.38 -6.85
N ILE A 172 9.66 -14.93 -5.74
CA ILE A 172 10.51 -15.77 -4.90
C ILE A 172 9.67 -16.28 -3.74
N GLU A 173 9.60 -17.59 -3.56
CA GLU A 173 8.98 -18.22 -2.39
C GLU A 173 10.06 -18.75 -1.45
N ASP A 174 10.01 -18.35 -0.18
CA ASP A 174 10.76 -19.01 0.89
C ASP A 174 9.86 -19.96 1.67
N LYS A 175 9.89 -21.24 1.29
CA LYS A 175 9.10 -22.29 1.95
C LYS A 175 9.46 -22.51 3.43
N LYS A 176 10.64 -22.07 3.87
CA LYS A 176 11.05 -22.23 5.27
C LYS A 176 10.38 -21.18 6.17
N THR A 177 10.29 -19.95 5.69
CA THR A 177 9.76 -18.81 6.47
C THR A 177 8.31 -18.50 6.11
N GLY A 178 7.82 -18.98 4.96
CA GLY A 178 6.48 -18.74 4.44
C GLY A 178 6.32 -17.39 3.72
N TYR A 179 7.41 -16.65 3.51
CA TYR A 179 7.40 -15.39 2.79
C TYR A 179 7.42 -15.59 1.28
N TYR A 180 6.70 -14.71 0.60
CA TYR A 180 6.72 -14.51 -0.84
C TYR A 180 7.24 -13.10 -1.12
N PHE A 181 8.07 -12.99 -2.16
CA PHE A 181 8.64 -11.75 -2.64
C PHE A 181 8.21 -11.61 -4.09
N GLY A 182 7.22 -10.78 -4.34
CA GLY A 182 6.55 -10.69 -5.64
C GLY A 182 6.36 -9.26 -6.08
N ASN A 183 6.35 -9.05 -7.39
CA ASN A 183 6.22 -7.73 -7.97
C ASN A 183 4.74 -7.28 -8.00
N VAL A 184 4.45 -6.06 -7.55
CA VAL A 184 3.10 -5.46 -7.60
C VAL A 184 2.84 -4.73 -8.92
N MET A 185 3.87 -4.12 -9.52
CA MET A 185 3.77 -3.36 -10.77
C MET A 185 4.88 -3.79 -11.73
N ARG A 186 4.49 -4.32 -12.90
CA ARG A 186 5.43 -4.60 -14.00
C ARG A 186 6.32 -3.37 -14.20
N ILE A 187 7.60 -3.62 -14.51
CA ILE A 187 8.60 -2.58 -14.84
C ILE A 187 7.88 -1.50 -15.63
N ASP A 188 7.85 -0.28 -15.11
CA ASP A 188 7.15 0.80 -15.77
C ASP A 188 7.80 0.95 -17.15
N GLU A 189 7.11 0.53 -18.22
CA GLU A 189 7.65 0.54 -19.59
C GLU A 189 7.92 1.98 -20.08
N TYR A 190 7.57 2.97 -19.25
CA TYR A 190 7.66 4.39 -19.51
C TYR A 190 8.63 5.07 -18.55
N LYS A 191 9.95 4.86 -18.72
CA LYS A 191 11.03 5.88 -18.60
C LYS A 191 12.41 5.22 -18.58
N GLU A 192 13.43 6.06 -18.71
CA GLU A 192 14.85 5.70 -18.61
C GLU A 192 15.26 5.18 -17.21
N ASP A 193 14.37 5.33 -16.21
CA ASP A 193 14.51 4.82 -14.84
C ASP A 193 13.95 3.40 -14.72
N LYS A 194 14.80 2.42 -14.42
CA LYS A 194 14.40 1.02 -14.27
C LYS A 194 14.20 0.69 -12.80
N ASN A 195 13.01 0.96 -12.28
CA ASN A 195 12.65 0.65 -10.89
C ASN A 195 11.54 -0.41 -10.83
N ILE A 196 11.44 -1.12 -9.71
CA ILE A 196 10.32 -2.03 -9.42
C ILE A 196 9.78 -1.85 -8.01
N PHE A 197 8.46 -2.01 -7.86
CA PHE A 197 7.82 -2.15 -6.56
C PHE A 197 7.66 -3.63 -6.20
N LEU A 198 8.46 -4.09 -5.24
CA LEU A 198 8.41 -5.46 -4.74
C LEU A 198 7.63 -5.53 -3.43
N SER A 199 6.59 -6.34 -3.36
CA SER A 199 5.92 -6.69 -2.10
C SER A 199 6.57 -7.90 -1.45
N ILE A 200 6.83 -7.78 -0.16
CA ILE A 200 7.05 -8.90 0.74
C ILE A 200 5.70 -9.24 1.37
N TYR A 201 5.23 -10.48 1.25
CA TYR A 201 3.94 -10.88 1.80
C TYR A 201 3.95 -12.33 2.27
N THR A 202 3.02 -12.66 3.15
CA THR A 202 2.63 -14.03 3.44
C THR A 202 1.28 -14.29 2.77
N PRO A 203 0.77 -15.54 2.71
CA PRO A 203 -0.54 -15.81 2.12
C PRO A 203 -1.70 -15.02 2.74
N SER A 204 -1.52 -14.48 3.95
CA SER A 204 -2.55 -13.74 4.68
C SER A 204 -2.42 -12.22 4.60
N ILE A 205 -1.20 -11.66 4.45
CA ILE A 205 -1.00 -10.21 4.56
C ILE A 205 0.28 -9.72 3.84
N THR A 206 0.18 -8.55 3.21
CA THR A 206 1.35 -7.80 2.76
C THR A 206 2.13 -7.31 3.97
N THR A 207 3.44 -7.53 3.96
CA THR A 207 4.31 -7.20 5.09
C THR A 207 4.99 -5.85 4.90
N LEU A 208 5.59 -5.63 3.73
CA LEU A 208 6.35 -4.43 3.38
C LEU A 208 6.46 -4.32 1.85
N VAL A 209 6.47 -3.10 1.31
CA VAL A 209 6.73 -2.83 -0.10
C VAL A 209 8.08 -2.13 -0.23
N LEU A 210 8.88 -2.55 -1.21
CA LEU A 210 10.19 -2.01 -1.53
C LEU A 210 10.14 -1.33 -2.89
N ASP A 211 10.73 -0.15 -3.00
CA ASP A 211 11.11 0.46 -4.28
C ASP A 211 12.58 0.15 -4.53
N ILE A 212 12.86 -0.58 -5.61
CA ILE A 212 14.19 -1.08 -5.96
C ILE A 212 14.66 -0.37 -7.23
N ASP A 213 15.79 0.33 -7.15
CA ASP A 213 16.53 0.80 -8.32
C ASP A 213 17.30 -0.38 -8.92
N LEU A 214 16.88 -0.84 -10.10
CA LEU A 214 17.51 -1.98 -10.77
C LEU A 214 18.84 -1.61 -11.44
N VAL A 215 19.08 -0.33 -11.73
CA VAL A 215 20.32 0.14 -12.35
C VAL A 215 21.43 0.23 -11.30
N ARG A 216 21.11 0.79 -10.15
CA ARG A 216 22.04 0.95 -9.01
C ARG A 216 22.00 -0.21 -8.02
N GLU A 217 21.12 -1.19 -8.26
CA GLU A 217 21.01 -2.48 -7.58
C GLU A 217 20.80 -2.35 -6.05
N HIS A 218 19.91 -1.45 -5.64
CA HIS A 218 19.62 -1.21 -4.21
C HIS A 218 18.15 -0.88 -3.96
N ILE A 219 17.75 -0.96 -2.70
CA ILE A 219 16.42 -0.52 -2.24
C ILE A 219 16.49 0.98 -1.99
N GLN A 220 15.75 1.76 -2.78
CA GLN A 220 15.71 3.22 -2.69
C GLN A 220 14.50 3.73 -1.90
N GLY A 221 13.46 2.90 -1.72
CA GLY A 221 12.26 3.28 -1.00
C GLY A 221 11.57 2.14 -0.27
N LEU A 222 10.74 2.50 0.72
CA LEU A 222 10.00 1.60 1.59
C LEU A 222 8.59 2.15 1.79
N SER A 223 7.57 1.30 1.61
CA SER A 223 6.18 1.65 1.83
C SER A 223 5.46 0.58 2.63
N ASN A 224 4.57 1.00 3.53
CA ASN A 224 3.63 0.11 4.20
C ASN A 224 2.18 0.31 3.71
N GLU A 225 2.03 0.76 2.46
CA GLU A 225 0.76 0.77 1.76
C GLU A 225 0.47 -0.60 1.13
N GLY A 226 -0.56 -1.29 1.60
CA GLY A 226 -0.95 -2.62 1.11
C GLY A 226 -2.08 -2.59 0.09
N PHE A 227 -2.11 -1.59 -0.79
CA PHE A 227 -3.19 -1.36 -1.78
C PHE A 227 -4.61 -1.51 -1.19
N ARG A 228 -5.10 -0.46 -0.49
CA ARG A 228 -6.39 -0.47 0.25
C ARG A 228 -6.50 -1.54 1.34
N SER A 229 -5.39 -2.13 1.75
CA SER A 229 -5.28 -2.98 2.92
C SER A 229 -4.08 -2.58 3.77
N PHE A 230 -4.09 -2.98 5.04
CA PHE A 230 -2.97 -2.71 5.93
C PHE A 230 -1.79 -3.63 5.60
N CYS A 231 -0.59 -3.04 5.51
CA CYS A 231 0.63 -3.81 5.63
C CYS A 231 0.95 -4.10 7.10
N GLN A 232 1.60 -5.24 7.35
CA GLN A 232 2.01 -5.61 8.70
C GLN A 232 3.03 -4.62 9.29
N SER A 233 4.02 -4.19 8.50
CA SER A 233 5.09 -3.32 8.99
C SER A 233 4.59 -1.91 9.32
N ASP A 234 5.16 -1.32 10.36
CA ASP A 234 4.92 0.07 10.77
C ASP A 234 6.13 0.92 10.37
N ILE A 235 5.93 1.84 9.43
CA ILE A 235 6.92 2.83 9.01
C ILE A 235 6.61 4.14 9.75
N ARG A 236 7.64 4.71 10.37
CA ARG A 236 7.55 6.01 11.06
C ARG A 236 8.71 6.90 10.68
N VAL A 237 8.43 8.20 10.60
CA VAL A 237 9.41 9.27 10.46
C VAL A 237 9.41 10.06 11.76
N ASP A 238 10.51 10.03 12.52
CA ASP A 238 10.59 10.71 13.83
C ASP A 238 9.35 10.40 14.71
N GLY A 239 8.94 9.13 14.75
CA GLY A 239 7.76 8.68 15.51
C GLY A 239 6.38 8.98 14.90
N ILE A 240 6.27 9.80 13.86
CA ILE A 240 5.01 10.04 13.13
C ILE A 240 4.82 8.94 12.10
N GLY A 241 3.66 8.29 12.11
CA GLY A 241 3.28 7.28 11.13
C GLY A 241 1.85 6.83 11.32
N ARG A 242 1.57 5.55 11.07
CA ARG A 242 0.22 5.00 11.17
C ARG A 242 -0.41 5.27 12.55
N GLY A 243 -1.65 5.74 12.54
CA GLY A 243 -2.44 6.13 13.71
C GLY A 243 -2.28 7.59 14.15
N ASN A 244 -1.24 8.29 13.68
CA ASN A 244 -1.13 9.74 13.90
C ASN A 244 -2.05 10.52 12.96
N THR A 245 -2.37 11.76 13.32
CA THR A 245 -3.15 12.67 12.47
C THR A 245 -2.26 13.54 11.59
N PHE A 246 -2.83 14.10 10.51
CA PHE A 246 -2.11 15.10 9.70
C PHE A 246 -1.77 16.37 10.50
N ASN A 247 -2.56 16.75 11.52
CA ASN A 247 -2.19 17.89 12.36
C ASN A 247 -1.03 17.58 13.30
N GLU A 248 -0.95 16.38 13.88
CA GLU A 248 0.22 15.96 14.67
C GLU A 248 1.50 15.93 13.81
N MET A 249 1.38 15.46 12.56
CA MET A 249 2.45 15.52 11.58
C MET A 249 2.86 16.97 11.27
N TYR A 250 1.90 17.86 11.02
CA TYR A 250 2.13 19.28 10.75
C TYR A 250 2.80 20.00 11.92
N GLU A 251 2.35 19.75 13.16
CA GLU A 251 2.96 20.32 14.37
C GLU A 251 4.43 19.97 14.49
N LYS A 252 4.84 18.82 13.95
CA LYS A 252 6.23 18.33 14.00
C LYS A 252 7.09 18.79 12.82
N PHE A 253 6.53 18.78 11.61
CA PHE A 253 7.31 18.96 10.39
C PHE A 253 7.01 20.28 9.65
N GLY A 254 5.96 21.00 10.04
CA GLY A 254 5.54 22.23 9.42
C GLY A 254 4.81 22.01 8.10
N ILE A 255 4.97 22.95 7.17
CA ILE A 255 4.27 22.94 5.88
C ILE A 255 4.87 21.85 4.98
N PRO A 256 4.06 20.92 4.44
CA PRO A 256 4.53 19.94 3.45
C PRO A 256 4.82 20.62 2.10
N GLU A 257 5.52 19.95 1.19
CA GLU A 257 5.67 20.45 -0.18
C GLU A 257 4.34 20.37 -0.94
N SER A 258 3.55 19.32 -0.75
CA SER A 258 2.24 19.23 -1.41
C SER A 258 1.19 18.42 -0.65
N VAL A 259 -0.06 18.74 -0.98
CA VAL A 259 -1.28 18.07 -0.54
C VAL A 259 -2.09 17.74 -1.80
N TYR A 260 -2.35 16.47 -2.04
CA TYR A 260 -3.06 15.97 -3.22
C TYR A 260 -4.16 15.00 -2.81
N ASP A 261 -5.38 15.22 -3.29
CA ASP A 261 -6.49 14.26 -3.17
C ASP A 261 -6.57 13.45 -4.46
N ASP A 262 -6.29 12.15 -4.36
CA ASP A 262 -6.37 11.28 -5.53
C ASP A 262 -7.80 10.85 -5.89
N GLY A 263 -8.82 11.42 -5.26
CA GLY A 263 -10.24 11.29 -5.59
C GLY A 263 -10.85 9.90 -5.35
N SER A 264 -10.19 8.83 -5.78
CA SER A 264 -10.57 7.42 -5.63
C SER A 264 -9.59 6.61 -4.77
N ILE A 265 -8.40 7.16 -4.48
CA ILE A 265 -7.39 6.50 -3.64
C ILE A 265 -7.31 7.18 -2.27
N GLY A 266 -7.29 8.51 -2.24
CA GLY A 266 -7.40 9.33 -1.02
C GLY A 266 -6.29 10.36 -0.89
N MET A 267 -6.15 10.92 0.30
CA MET A 267 -5.23 12.02 0.57
C MET A 267 -3.78 11.57 0.64
N ARG A 268 -2.91 12.33 -0.03
CA ARG A 268 -1.46 12.19 -0.04
C ARG A 268 -0.83 13.51 0.40
N ILE A 269 -0.02 13.46 1.44
CA ILE A 269 0.74 14.61 1.95
C ILE A 269 2.23 14.35 1.74
N ILE A 270 2.88 15.18 0.95
CA ILE A 270 4.25 14.94 0.47
C ILE A 270 5.20 15.98 1.04
N TYR A 271 6.26 15.51 1.69
CA TYR A 271 7.45 16.28 1.98
C TYR A 271 8.52 15.88 0.96
N TYR A 272 8.96 16.85 0.18
CA TYR A 272 9.92 16.65 -0.90
C TYR A 272 11.11 17.59 -0.71
N TYR A 273 12.31 17.12 -1.06
CA TYR A 273 13.48 17.97 -1.23
C TYR A 273 14.44 17.43 -2.28
N GLU A 274 14.82 18.26 -3.25
CA GLU A 274 15.87 17.98 -4.21
C GLU A 274 17.23 18.55 -3.73
N ASN A 275 18.16 17.67 -3.38
CA ASN A 275 19.54 18.03 -3.13
C ASN A 275 20.35 17.93 -4.44
N LYS A 276 20.59 19.08 -5.07
CA LYS A 276 21.35 19.18 -6.33
C LYS A 276 22.84 18.88 -6.16
N GLU A 277 23.40 19.06 -4.97
CA GLU A 277 24.82 18.77 -4.72
C GLU A 277 25.07 17.25 -4.68
N GLU A 278 24.14 16.50 -4.11
CA GLU A 278 24.20 15.03 -4.02
C GLU A 278 23.51 14.32 -5.20
N ASN A 279 22.88 15.08 -6.10
CA ASN A 279 22.00 14.56 -7.16
C ASN A 279 20.91 13.60 -6.63
N LYS A 280 20.34 13.95 -5.47
CA LYS A 280 19.35 13.14 -4.74
C LYS A 280 18.03 13.87 -4.56
N SER A 281 16.94 13.11 -4.56
CA SER A 281 15.62 13.59 -4.15
C SER A 281 15.11 12.76 -2.98
N TYR A 282 14.71 13.44 -1.90
CA TYR A 282 14.17 12.82 -0.69
C TYR A 282 12.67 13.03 -0.67
N ILE A 283 11.92 11.95 -0.52
CA ILE A 283 10.46 11.94 -0.58
C ILE A 283 9.93 11.22 0.65
N ILE A 284 9.00 11.85 1.34
CA ILE A 284 8.22 11.25 2.42
C ILE A 284 6.75 11.54 2.12
N MET A 285 5.94 10.51 2.03
CA MET A 285 4.52 10.62 1.75
C MET A 285 3.70 9.98 2.87
N PHE A 286 2.78 10.75 3.44
CA PHE A 286 1.80 10.29 4.42
C PHE A 286 0.44 10.13 3.75
N ILE A 287 -0.22 9.01 4.01
CA ILE A 287 -1.37 8.55 3.24
C ILE A 287 -2.60 8.37 4.12
N ASN A 288 -3.73 8.90 3.68
CA ASN A 288 -5.07 8.59 4.20
C ASN A 288 -5.95 8.16 3.04
N ASN A 289 -6.11 6.85 2.84
CA ASN A 289 -7.02 6.33 1.82
C ASN A 289 -8.47 6.72 2.14
N GLN A 290 -9.35 6.72 1.15
CA GLN A 290 -10.78 6.98 1.41
C GLN A 290 -11.49 5.77 2.03
N SER A 291 -11.11 4.57 1.59
CA SER A 291 -11.63 3.30 2.07
C SER A 291 -10.54 2.26 2.15
N MET A 292 -10.72 1.29 3.05
CA MET A 292 -9.85 0.14 3.20
C MET A 292 -10.65 -1.10 3.59
N LYS A 293 -10.08 -2.28 3.34
CA LYS A 293 -10.63 -3.53 3.87
C LYS A 293 -10.53 -3.55 5.39
N ASN A 294 -11.66 -3.47 6.09
CA ASN A 294 -11.74 -3.62 7.53
C ASN A 294 -11.53 -5.11 7.87
N PRO A 295 -10.48 -5.47 8.63
CA PRO A 295 -10.23 -6.86 8.97
C PRO A 295 -11.21 -7.43 9.99
N LYS A 296 -11.94 -6.61 10.75
CA LYS A 296 -13.00 -7.05 11.66
C LYS A 296 -14.25 -7.51 10.90
N SER A 297 -14.67 -6.76 9.88
CA SER A 297 -15.90 -7.04 9.12
C SER A 297 -15.65 -7.83 7.83
N GLY A 298 -14.41 -7.82 7.33
CA GLY A 298 -14.01 -8.37 6.04
C GLY A 298 -14.42 -7.53 4.82
N LYS A 299 -15.06 -6.37 5.02
CA LYS A 299 -15.61 -5.52 3.95
C LYS A 299 -14.71 -4.30 3.70
N GLU A 300 -14.80 -3.74 2.50
CA GLU A 300 -14.25 -2.41 2.23
C GLU A 300 -15.15 -1.37 2.88
N GLU A 301 -14.56 -0.53 3.73
CA GLU A 301 -15.25 0.48 4.51
C GLU A 301 -14.50 1.80 4.39
N GLU A 302 -15.26 2.89 4.37
CA GLU A 302 -14.70 4.23 4.49
C GLU A 302 -13.98 4.37 5.84
N VAL A 303 -12.85 5.02 5.80
CA VAL A 303 -11.97 5.23 6.96
C VAL A 303 -12.10 6.66 7.48
N GLN A 304 -11.72 6.83 8.73
CA GLN A 304 -11.68 8.13 9.38
C GLN A 304 -10.70 9.07 8.66
N LYS A 305 -11.16 10.30 8.41
CA LYS A 305 -10.37 11.32 7.70
C LYS A 305 -9.22 11.83 8.56
N ASN A 306 -8.17 12.30 7.89
CA ASN A 306 -7.02 12.98 8.51
C ASN A 306 -6.20 12.10 9.47
N ILE A 307 -6.37 10.78 9.42
CA ILE A 307 -5.55 9.79 10.14
C ILE A 307 -4.61 9.13 9.14
N ILE A 308 -3.30 9.17 9.43
CA ILE A 308 -2.26 8.51 8.66
C ILE A 308 -2.44 7.00 8.77
N GLN A 309 -2.45 6.34 7.63
CA GLN A 309 -2.67 4.90 7.49
C GLN A 309 -1.43 4.19 7.00
N SER A 310 -0.68 4.86 6.14
CA SER A 310 0.58 4.38 5.62
C SER A 310 1.54 5.55 5.39
N VAL A 311 2.81 5.18 5.32
CA VAL A 311 3.94 6.05 5.07
C VAL A 311 4.75 5.40 3.96
N ASP A 312 5.15 6.21 2.99
CA ASP A 312 6.11 5.88 1.95
C ASP A 312 7.32 6.82 2.09
N VAL A 313 8.52 6.27 1.97
CA VAL A 313 9.79 7.00 2.09
C VAL A 313 10.73 6.54 0.99
N THR A 314 11.28 7.48 0.22
CA THR A 314 12.15 7.18 -0.92
C THR A 314 13.29 8.19 -1.02
N VAL A 315 14.47 7.70 -1.39
CA VAL A 315 15.64 8.50 -1.76
C VAL A 315 16.04 8.12 -3.18
N MET A 316 15.64 8.94 -4.14
CA MET A 316 15.98 8.70 -5.55
C MET A 316 17.33 9.32 -5.88
N GLU A 317 18.18 8.57 -6.56
CA GLU A 317 19.44 9.04 -7.14
C GLU A 317 19.22 9.32 -8.63
N LYS A 318 19.53 10.54 -9.08
CA LYS A 318 19.44 10.92 -10.50
C LYS A 318 20.74 10.66 -11.25
#